data_AF-A0A7J7K288-F1
#
_entry.id   AF-A0A7J7K288-F1
#
_cell.length_a   1.000
_cell.length_b   1.000
_cell.length_c   1.000
_cell.angle_alpha   90.00
_cell.angle_beta   90.00
_cell.angle_gamma   90.00
#
_symmetry.space_group_name_H-M   'P 1'
#
loop_
_entity.id
_entity.type
_entity.pdbx_description
1 polymer ?
#
loop_
_entity_poly.entity_id
_entity_poly.type
_entity_poly.pdbx_seq_one_letter_code
_entity_poly.pdbx_strand_id
1 'polypeptide(L)'
;MSQQIAEMVKKCESCRKESNVQQSPLLRFEFPSCPWEKLGSDLFYFDSKWFLLVVDYYSRFIKATLLEDLTISKVILHLKNIFARHGSQRS
;
A
#
# COMPACT_ATOMS: atom_id res chain seq x y z
N MET A 1 6.31 -26.84 38.40
CA MET A 1 7.72 -26.74 37.91
C MET A 1 7.79 -26.19 36.48
N SER A 2 7.02 -26.69 35.52
CA SER A 2 7.02 -26.17 34.13
C SER A 2 6.62 -24.70 33.99
N GLN A 3 5.68 -24.21 34.81
CA GLN A 3 5.21 -22.81 34.75
C GLN A 3 6.29 -21.78 35.10
N GLN A 4 7.17 -22.08 36.05
CA GLN A 4 8.24 -21.17 36.47
C GLN A 4 9.28 -20.97 35.37
N ILE A 5 9.59 -22.05 34.63
CA ILE A 5 10.50 -21.99 33.49
C ILE A 5 9.85 -21.17 32.35
N ALA A 6 8.56 -21.34 32.10
CA ALA A 6 7.84 -20.56 31.10
C ALA A 6 7.82 -19.06 31.44
N GLU A 7 7.66 -18.69 32.71
CA GLU A 7 7.73 -17.29 33.15
C GLU A 7 9.13 -16.70 33.03
N MET A 8 10.17 -17.48 33.37
CA MET A 8 11.56 -17.06 33.21
C MET A 8 11.89 -16.79 31.74
N VAL A 9 11.47 -17.69 30.83
CA VAL A 9 11.68 -17.52 29.38
C VAL A 9 10.91 -16.32 28.84
N LYS A 10 9.67 -16.06 29.30
CA LYS A 10 8.90 -14.86 28.91
C LYS A 10 9.53 -13.55 29.38
N LYS A 11 10.18 -13.54 30.54
CA LYS A 11 10.83 -12.35 31.12
C LYS A 11 12.26 -12.14 30.61
N CYS A 12 12.85 -13.11 29.93
CA CYS A 12 14.19 -13.01 29.37
C CYS A 12 14.18 -12.12 28.11
N GLU A 13 14.91 -10.99 28.17
CA GLU A 13 14.99 -10.05 27.04
C GLU A 13 15.58 -10.68 25.78
N SER A 14 16.62 -11.50 25.91
CA SER A 14 17.25 -12.19 24.78
C SER A 14 16.28 -13.19 24.13
N CYS A 15 15.51 -13.93 24.93
CA CYS A 15 14.49 -14.85 24.41
C CYS A 15 13.33 -14.12 23.73
N ARG A 16 13.01 -12.89 24.16
CA ARG A 16 11.92 -12.10 23.57
C ARG A 16 12.28 -11.55 22.19
N LYS A 17 13.55 -11.21 21.95
CA LYS A 17 14.04 -10.74 20.64
C LYS A 17 13.95 -11.83 19.56
N GLU A 18 14.26 -13.06 19.94
CA GLU A 18 14.15 -14.26 19.08
C GLU A 18 12.77 -14.92 19.14
N SER A 19 11.82 -14.33 19.88
CA SER A 19 10.48 -14.90 19.97
C SER A 19 9.77 -14.72 18.63
N ASN A 20 9.03 -15.73 18.21
CA ASN A 20 8.22 -15.66 17.00
C ASN A 20 7.10 -14.63 17.24
N VAL A 21 7.37 -13.38 16.86
CA VAL A 21 6.41 -12.29 16.94
C VAL A 21 5.20 -12.70 16.11
N GLN A 22 4.06 -12.93 16.75
CA GLN A 22 2.80 -13.04 16.03
C GLN A 22 2.65 -11.78 15.18
N GLN A 23 2.71 -11.96 13.86
CA GLN A 23 2.39 -10.89 12.93
C GLN A 23 0.99 -10.38 13.28
N SER A 24 0.88 -9.06 13.41
CA SER A 24 -0.41 -8.43 13.68
C SER A 24 -1.42 -8.87 12.62
N PRO A 25 -2.69 -9.11 13.00
CA PRO A 25 -3.72 -9.48 12.03
C PRO A 25 -3.74 -8.46 10.89
N LEU A 26 -3.78 -8.94 9.65
CA LEU A 26 -3.94 -8.07 8.50
C LEU A 26 -5.23 -7.26 8.69
N LEU A 27 -5.10 -5.93 8.70
CA LEU A 27 -6.27 -5.05 8.72
C LEU A 27 -7.02 -5.25 7.41
N ARG A 28 -8.24 -5.80 7.49
CA ARG A 28 -9.16 -5.84 6.37
C ARG A 28 -9.75 -4.45 6.20
N PHE A 29 -9.38 -3.80 5.11
CA PHE A 29 -10.06 -2.57 4.70
C PHE A 29 -11.42 -2.91 4.10
N GLU A 30 -12.41 -2.07 4.37
CA GLU A 30 -13.70 -2.12 3.67
C GLU A 30 -13.50 -1.93 2.17
N PHE A 31 -14.30 -2.64 1.39
CA PHE A 31 -14.33 -2.49 -0.05
C PHE A 31 -14.99 -1.13 -0.39
N PRO A 32 -14.44 -0.36 -1.35
CA PRO A 32 -15.04 0.93 -1.74
C PRO A 32 -16.50 0.76 -2.20
N SER A 33 -17.32 1.79 -2.00
CA SER A 33 -18.74 1.79 -2.37
C SER A 33 -18.99 2.20 -3.82
N CYS A 34 -18.09 3.00 -4.40
CA CYS A 34 -18.19 3.45 -5.79
C CYS A 34 -16.82 3.51 -6.50
N PRO A 35 -16.81 3.54 -7.85
CA PRO A 35 -15.60 3.78 -8.63
C PRO A 35 -14.87 5.04 -8.16
N TRP A 36 -13.54 5.01 -8.17
CA TRP A 36 -12.65 6.15 -7.88
C TRP A 36 -12.68 6.66 -6.43
N GLU A 37 -13.34 5.94 -5.51
CA GLU A 37 -13.33 6.27 -4.08
C GLU A 37 -12.02 5.86 -3.38
N LYS A 38 -11.47 4.71 -3.76
CA LYS A 38 -10.22 4.19 -3.18
C LYS A 38 -9.28 3.73 -4.28
N LEU A 39 -8.14 4.40 -4.34
CA LEU A 39 -7.12 4.18 -5.36
C LEU A 39 -5.84 3.64 -4.71
N GLY A 40 -5.23 2.65 -5.34
CA GLY A 40 -3.84 2.30 -5.12
C GLY A 40 -2.97 3.01 -6.14
N SER A 41 -1.80 3.49 -5.75
CA SER A 41 -0.82 4.02 -6.70
C SER A 41 0.58 3.57 -6.33
N ASP A 42 1.39 3.28 -7.33
CA ASP A 42 2.79 2.89 -7.14
C ASP A 42 3.65 3.33 -8.32
N LEU A 43 4.96 3.35 -8.12
CA LEU A 43 5.96 3.57 -9.16
C LEU A 43 6.62 2.24 -9.47
N PHE A 44 6.70 1.89 -10.75
CA PHE A 44 7.42 0.68 -11.18
C PHE A 44 8.36 0.96 -12.35
N TYR A 45 9.43 0.18 -12.41
CA TYR A 45 10.43 0.24 -13.46
C TYR A 45 10.32 -0.97 -14.38
N PHE A 46 10.18 -0.73 -15.68
CA PHE A 46 10.06 -1.78 -16.69
C PHE A 46 10.62 -1.28 -18.02
N ASP A 47 11.30 -2.13 -18.78
CA ASP A 47 11.87 -1.77 -20.10
C ASP A 47 12.63 -0.44 -20.10
N SER A 48 13.56 -0.31 -19.15
CA SER A 48 14.37 0.88 -18.93
C SER A 48 13.62 2.20 -18.66
N LYS A 49 12.34 2.12 -18.30
CA LYS A 49 11.45 3.27 -18.12
C LYS A 49 10.72 3.22 -16.78
N TRP A 50 10.41 4.39 -16.24
CA TRP A 50 9.60 4.54 -15.04
C TRP A 50 8.13 4.75 -15.40
N PHE A 51 7.25 4.15 -14.61
CA PHE A 51 5.81 4.26 -14.78
C PHE A 51 5.13 4.61 -13.48
N LEU A 52 4.10 5.45 -13.57
CA LEU A 52 3.11 5.65 -12.53
C LEU A 52 1.93 4.70 -12.79
N LEU A 53 1.71 3.77 -11.87
CA LEU A 53 0.56 2.90 -11.83
C LEU A 53 -0.50 3.50 -10.91
N VAL A 54 -1.74 3.52 -11.36
CA VAL A 54 -2.92 3.84 -10.54
C VAL A 54 -3.96 2.74 -10.77
N VAL A 55 -4.50 2.20 -9.68
CA VAL A 55 -5.51 1.14 -9.69
C VAL A 55 -6.73 1.62 -8.92
N ASP A 56 -7.91 1.58 -9.55
CA ASP A 56 -9.17 1.75 -8.85
C ASP A 56 -9.59 0.43 -8.20
N TYR A 57 -9.74 0.41 -6.87
CA TYR A 57 -10.05 -0.81 -6.16
C TYR A 57 -11.49 -1.29 -6.36
N TYR A 58 -12.41 -0.40 -6.75
CA TYR A 58 -13.79 -0.75 -7.04
C TYR A 58 -13.91 -1.44 -8.41
N SER A 59 -13.57 -0.73 -9.49
CA SER A 59 -13.75 -1.20 -10.86
C SER A 59 -12.63 -2.12 -11.36
N ARG A 60 -11.52 -2.24 -10.60
CA ARG A 60 -10.28 -2.90 -11.04
C ARG A 60 -9.66 -2.24 -12.28
N PHE A 61 -10.02 -1.00 -12.57
CA PHE A 61 -9.41 -0.22 -13.64
C PHE A 61 -7.93 0.04 -13.31
N ILE A 62 -7.05 -0.22 -14.28
CA ILE A 62 -5.60 -0.04 -14.15
C ILE A 62 -5.15 1.01 -15.16
N LYS A 63 -4.45 2.03 -14.66
CA LYS A 63 -3.80 3.06 -15.48
C LYS A 63 -2.30 3.04 -15.23
N ALA A 64 -1.53 2.64 -16.24
CA ALA A 64 -0.09 2.86 -16.27
C ALA A 64 0.23 4.09 -17.14
N THR A 65 1.05 4.99 -16.63
CA THR A 65 1.50 6.18 -17.37
C THR A 65 3.01 6.27 -17.33
N LEU A 66 3.63 6.38 -18.49
CA LEU A 66 5.08 6.58 -18.61
C LEU A 66 5.49 7.90 -17.95
N LEU A 67 6.56 7.87 -17.18
CA LEU A 67 7.22 9.04 -16.62
C LEU A 67 8.49 9.32 -17.42
N GLU A 68 8.57 10.51 -18.03
CA GLU A 68 9.77 11.00 -18.69
C GLU A 68 10.92 11.21 -17.69
N ASP A 69 10.57 11.57 -16.46
CA ASP A 69 11.48 11.85 -15.36
C ASP A 69 10.79 11.52 -14.03
N LEU A 70 11.55 11.00 -13.06
CA LEU A 70 11.06 10.57 -11.75
C LEU A 70 10.97 11.74 -10.75
N THR A 71 10.52 12.90 -11.19
CA THR A 71 10.34 14.06 -10.32
C THR A 71 8.94 14.08 -9.71
N ILE A 72 8.87 14.54 -8.46
CA ILE A 72 7.62 14.70 -7.72
C ILE A 72 6.61 15.54 -8.52
N SER A 73 7.10 16.61 -9.18
CA SER A 73 6.26 17.50 -10.00
C SER A 73 5.56 16.77 -11.15
N LYS A 74 6.25 15.86 -11.84
CA LYS A 74 5.67 15.04 -12.92
C LYS A 74 4.65 14.06 -12.38
N VAL A 75 4.96 13.39 -11.26
CA VAL A 75 4.01 12.47 -10.59
C VAL A 75 2.72 13.20 -10.19
N ILE A 76 2.83 14.36 -9.54
CA ILE A 76 1.68 15.19 -9.16
C ILE A 76 0.85 15.59 -10.39
N LEU A 77 1.51 16.02 -11.46
CA LEU A 77 0.83 16.40 -12.71
C LEU A 77 0.02 15.23 -13.29
N HIS A 78 0.61 14.04 -13.35
CA HIS A 78 -0.08 12.85 -13.86
C HIS A 78 -1.25 12.44 -12.97
N LEU A 79 -1.09 12.46 -11.64
CA LEU A 79 -2.18 12.18 -10.71
C LEU A 79 -3.33 13.17 -10.84
N LYS A 80 -3.04 14.48 -10.91
CA LYS A 80 -4.06 15.52 -11.15
C LYS A 80 -4.83 15.29 -12.45
N ASN A 81 -4.14 14.91 -13.53
CA ASN A 81 -4.77 14.60 -14.80
C ASN A 81 -5.67 13.35 -14.72
N ILE A 82 -5.25 12.33 -13.97
CA ILE A 82 -6.06 11.12 -13.74
C ILE A 82 -7.33 11.48 -12.95
N PHE A 83 -7.19 12.27 -11.88
CA PHE A 83 -8.32 12.69 -11.05
C PHE A 83 -9.27 13.64 -11.79
N ALA A 84 -8.77 14.55 -12.62
CA ALA A 84 -9.62 15.42 -13.42
C ALA A 84 -10.48 14.66 -14.43
N ARG A 85 -10.00 13.50 -14.92
CA ARG A 85 -10.73 12.68 -15.90
C ARG A 85 -11.78 11.77 -15.28
N HIS A 86 -11.58 11.35 -14.03
CA HIS A 86 -12.40 10.28 -13.43
C HIS A 86 -12.90 10.56 -12.00
N GLY A 87 -12.22 11.43 -11.25
CA GLY A 87 -12.51 11.74 -9.84
C GLY A 87 -13.64 12.75 -9.63
N SER A 88 -14.39 13.10 -10.68
CA SER A 88 -15.56 13.97 -10.56
C SER A 88 -16.83 13.18 -10.22
N GLN A 89 -16.85 12.52 -9.05
CA GLN A 89 -18.09 12.08 -8.42
C GLN A 89 -18.00 12.32 -6.92
N ARG A 90 -18.08 13.60 -6.54
CA ARG A 90 -18.54 14.12 -5.23
C ARG A 90 -18.49 15.66 -5.29
N SER A 91 -19.54 16.24 -5.89
CA SER A 91 -20.04 17.57 -5.52
C SER A 91 -21.39 17.36 -4.86
#